data_AF-A0A060YWN7-F1
#
_entry.id   AF-A0A060YWN7-F1
#
_cell.length_a   1.000
_cell.length_b   1.000
_cell.length_c   1.000
_cell.angle_alpha   90.00
_cell.angle_beta   90.00
_cell.angle_gamma   90.00
#
_symmetry.space_group_name_H-M   'P 1'
#
loop_
_entity.id
_entity.type
_entity.pdbx_description
1 polymer ?
#
loop_
_entity_poly.entity_id
_entity_poly.type
_entity_poly.pdbx_seq_one_letter_code
_entity_poly.pdbx_strand_id
1 'polypeptide(L)'
;MLKLCPLFSSYNKRLNDIKECKEQALSQAGTMHRERRKFLRSALKELATVLSDQPGLLGPKALFVFMALSFARDEIIWLLRHADNIQKKSTDDFIDKHVAELIFYMEELRAHIRKYGPVMQRYYVQYLSGFDAVILNELVQNLSVCPEDESIIMSSFVNTMTSLSVKQVEDGDMFDFRGMRLDWFRLQVSHCQTRAGYGSHIKNSPRITKLNNSVVIPLWDSFFDPDYNLLWKCFLD
;
A
#
# COMPACT_ATOMS: atom_id res chain seq x y z
N MET A 1 36.86 -27.51 -2.40
CA MET A 1 37.26 -26.83 -1.16
C MET A 1 37.60 -25.38 -1.52
N LEU A 2 36.62 -24.47 -1.45
CA LEU A 2 36.80 -23.07 -1.82
C LEU A 2 37.58 -22.35 -0.70
N LYS A 3 38.87 -22.08 -0.93
CA LYS A 3 39.66 -21.18 -0.10
C LYS A 3 39.12 -19.76 -0.30
N LEU A 4 38.36 -19.26 0.67
CA LEU A 4 37.89 -17.88 0.71
C LEU A 4 39.07 -16.91 0.88
N CYS A 5 39.10 -15.87 0.05
CA CYS A 5 40.05 -14.75 0.13
C CYS A 5 40.08 -14.11 1.55
N PRO A 6 41.25 -13.62 2.00
CA PRO A 6 41.42 -13.03 3.34
C PRO A 6 40.59 -11.76 3.63
N LEU A 7 39.92 -11.17 2.63
CA LEU A 7 38.93 -10.09 2.81
C LEU A 7 37.66 -10.53 3.59
N PHE A 8 37.43 -11.84 3.76
CA PHE A 8 36.25 -12.40 4.44
C PHE A 8 36.48 -12.83 5.90
N SER A 9 37.71 -12.74 6.45
CA SER A 9 37.98 -13.32 7.78
C SER A 9 37.26 -12.61 8.94
N SER A 10 36.92 -11.32 8.79
CA SER A 10 36.14 -10.56 9.78
C SER A 10 34.63 -10.87 9.74
N TYR A 11 34.15 -11.62 8.75
CA TYR A 11 32.73 -11.94 8.56
C TYR A 11 32.33 -13.34 9.03
N ASN A 12 33.22 -14.05 9.74
CA ASN A 12 32.92 -15.38 10.28
C ASN A 12 31.66 -15.43 11.15
N LYS A 13 31.36 -14.35 11.91
CA LYS A 13 30.10 -14.24 12.64
C LYS A 13 28.88 -14.22 11.70
N ARG A 14 28.95 -13.43 10.62
CA ARG A 14 27.86 -13.36 9.62
C ARG A 14 27.65 -14.69 8.89
N LEU A 15 28.71 -15.47 8.68
CA LEU A 15 28.59 -16.81 8.10
C LEU A 15 27.77 -17.75 9.00
N ASN A 16 27.90 -17.64 10.31
CA ASN A 16 27.10 -18.42 11.25
C ASN A 16 25.65 -17.94 11.26
N ASP A 17 25.41 -16.62 11.28
CA ASP A 17 24.06 -16.04 11.21
C ASP A 17 23.31 -16.52 9.95
N ILE A 18 23.99 -16.56 8.79
CA ILE A 18 23.40 -17.05 7.53
C ILE A 18 23.01 -18.53 7.62
N LYS A 19 23.86 -19.36 8.23
CA LYS A 19 23.58 -20.80 8.37
C LYS A 19 22.38 -21.04 9.29
N GLU A 20 22.32 -20.32 10.41
CA GLU A 20 21.22 -20.41 11.36
C GLU A 20 19.90 -19.95 10.72
N CYS A 21 19.89 -18.80 10.04
CA CYS A 21 18.72 -18.31 9.30
C CYS A 21 18.24 -19.30 8.24
N LYS A 22 19.18 -19.94 7.52
CA LYS A 22 18.84 -20.97 6.52
C LYS A 22 18.14 -22.17 7.16
N GLU A 23 18.68 -22.68 8.27
CA GLU A 23 18.10 -23.83 8.98
C GLU A 23 16.72 -23.51 9.56
N GLN A 24 16.55 -22.32 10.16
CA GLN A 24 15.25 -21.85 10.64
C GLN A 24 14.24 -21.70 9.49
N ALA A 25 14.63 -21.09 8.37
CA ALA A 25 13.76 -20.95 7.21
C ALA A 25 13.29 -22.30 6.65
N LEU A 26 14.21 -23.27 6.49
CA LEU A 26 13.90 -24.61 5.97
C LEU A 26 13.11 -25.50 6.93
N SER A 27 13.06 -25.16 8.23
CA SER A 27 12.33 -25.94 9.24
C SER A 27 10.98 -25.33 9.61
N GLN A 28 10.87 -24.00 9.67
CA GLN A 28 9.69 -23.34 10.24
C GLN A 28 8.87 -22.55 9.21
N ALA A 29 9.48 -22.00 8.16
CA ALA A 29 8.78 -21.08 7.25
C ALA A 29 7.58 -21.75 6.55
N GLY A 30 7.72 -23.00 6.10
CA GLY A 30 6.63 -23.76 5.46
C GLY A 30 5.36 -23.84 6.32
N THR A 31 5.52 -24.16 7.61
CA THR A 31 4.41 -24.24 8.57
C THR A 31 3.86 -22.86 8.89
N MET A 32 4.72 -21.87 9.11
CA MET A 32 4.32 -20.50 9.42
C MET A 32 3.45 -19.90 8.30
N HIS A 33 3.87 -20.03 7.04
CA HIS A 33 3.11 -19.56 5.89
C HIS A 33 1.81 -20.35 5.66
N ARG A 34 1.80 -21.65 5.98
CA ARG A 34 0.56 -22.46 5.96
C ARG A 34 -0.49 -21.91 6.92
N GLU A 35 -0.10 -21.59 8.15
CA GLU A 35 -1.02 -21.03 9.15
C GLU A 35 -1.49 -19.61 8.77
N ARG A 36 -0.61 -18.79 8.17
CA ARG A 36 -1.01 -17.48 7.62
C ARG A 36 -2.10 -17.61 6.56
N ARG A 37 -1.95 -18.51 5.58
CA ARG A 37 -2.99 -18.73 4.56
C ARG A 37 -4.30 -19.23 5.17
N LYS A 38 -4.23 -20.10 6.19
CA LYS A 38 -5.41 -20.56 6.92
C LYS A 38 -6.13 -19.41 7.63
N PHE A 39 -5.40 -18.54 8.32
CA PHE A 39 -5.95 -17.33 8.94
C PHE A 39 -6.57 -16.39 7.89
N LEU A 40 -5.84 -16.13 6.81
CA LEU A 40 -6.28 -15.22 5.75
C LEU A 40 -7.56 -15.70 5.07
N ARG A 41 -7.76 -17.01 4.85
CA ARG A 41 -9.03 -17.53 4.32
C ARG A 41 -10.22 -17.10 5.16
N SER A 42 -10.16 -17.29 6.48
CA SER A 42 -11.23 -16.89 7.38
C SER A 42 -11.41 -15.37 7.41
N ALA A 43 -10.30 -14.62 7.49
CA ALA A 43 -10.34 -13.16 7.57
C ALA A 43 -10.90 -12.52 6.29
N LEU A 44 -10.47 -12.98 5.10
CA LEU A 44 -10.97 -12.47 3.82
C LEU A 44 -12.43 -12.85 3.61
N LYS A 45 -12.85 -14.06 4.00
CA LYS A 45 -14.25 -14.48 3.97
C LYS A 45 -15.14 -13.55 4.80
N GLU A 46 -14.76 -13.33 6.05
CA GLU A 46 -15.52 -12.47 6.96
C GLU A 46 -15.58 -11.03 6.44
N LEU A 47 -14.44 -10.49 6.01
CA LEU A 47 -14.37 -9.15 5.44
C LEU A 47 -15.25 -9.01 4.19
N ALA A 48 -15.18 -9.96 3.26
CA ALA A 48 -15.99 -9.94 2.04
C ALA A 48 -17.50 -10.04 2.35
N THR A 49 -17.86 -10.84 3.35
CA THR A 49 -19.26 -11.00 3.79
C THR A 49 -19.80 -9.70 4.39
N VAL A 50 -19.07 -9.11 5.34
CA VAL A 50 -19.47 -7.84 5.99
C VAL A 50 -19.60 -6.70 4.99
N LEU A 51 -18.68 -6.62 4.01
CA LEU A 51 -18.73 -5.57 2.97
C LEU A 51 -19.83 -5.82 1.94
N SER A 52 -20.22 -7.07 1.71
CA SER A 52 -21.39 -7.40 0.88
C SER A 52 -22.68 -6.94 1.55
N ASP A 53 -22.81 -7.19 2.85
CA ASP A 53 -23.99 -6.82 3.65
C ASP A 53 -24.09 -5.30 3.87
N GLN A 54 -22.94 -4.63 4.04
CA GLN A 54 -22.84 -3.20 4.30
C GLN A 54 -21.81 -2.51 3.39
N PRO A 55 -22.13 -2.28 2.10
CA PRO A 55 -21.23 -1.66 1.14
C PRO A 55 -20.74 -0.26 1.55
N GLY A 56 -21.53 0.47 2.35
CA GLY A 56 -21.15 1.78 2.90
C GLY A 56 -19.87 1.76 3.74
N LEU A 57 -19.49 0.60 4.29
CA LEU A 57 -18.25 0.43 5.04
C LEU A 57 -17.00 0.51 4.16
N LEU A 58 -17.13 0.35 2.84
CA LEU A 58 -15.99 0.44 1.92
C LEU A 58 -15.31 1.81 1.94
N GLY A 59 -16.01 2.90 2.27
CA GLY A 59 -15.39 4.20 2.50
C GLY A 59 -14.39 4.17 3.66
N PRO A 60 -14.84 4.03 4.92
CA PRO A 60 -13.96 4.05 6.08
C PRO A 60 -13.07 2.80 6.25
N LYS A 61 -13.37 1.68 5.57
CA LYS A 61 -12.62 0.41 5.68
C LYS A 61 -11.83 0.04 4.42
N ALA A 62 -11.70 0.92 3.43
CA ALA A 62 -10.98 0.63 2.19
C ALA A 62 -9.56 0.08 2.45
N LEU A 63 -8.85 0.65 3.42
CA LEU A 63 -7.50 0.22 3.79
C LEU A 63 -7.43 -1.27 4.16
N PHE A 64 -8.44 -1.79 4.87
CA PHE A 64 -8.47 -3.20 5.27
C PHE A 64 -8.63 -4.12 4.05
N VAL A 65 -9.36 -3.68 3.02
CA VAL A 65 -9.49 -4.42 1.77
C VAL A 65 -8.14 -4.53 1.07
N PHE A 66 -7.42 -3.42 0.90
CA PHE A 66 -6.10 -3.43 0.24
C PHE A 66 -5.05 -4.20 1.05
N MET A 67 -5.06 -4.08 2.38
CA MET A 67 -4.19 -4.88 3.25
C MET A 67 -4.47 -6.38 3.09
N ALA A 68 -5.74 -6.79 3.13
CA ALA A 68 -6.14 -8.18 2.96
C ALA A 68 -5.71 -8.74 1.59
N LEU A 69 -5.93 -7.98 0.51
CA LEU A 69 -5.48 -8.34 -0.83
C LEU A 69 -3.95 -8.45 -0.91
N SER A 70 -3.21 -7.50 -0.33
CA SER A 70 -1.73 -7.55 -0.32
C SER A 70 -1.22 -8.78 0.43
N PHE A 71 -1.72 -9.04 1.64
CA PHE A 71 -1.27 -10.17 2.45
C PHE A 71 -1.59 -11.51 1.78
N ALA A 72 -2.78 -11.66 1.20
CA ALA A 72 -3.13 -12.88 0.48
C ALA A 72 -2.28 -13.08 -0.78
N ARG A 73 -2.04 -12.01 -1.56
CA ARG A 73 -1.14 -12.01 -2.72
C ARG A 73 0.28 -12.44 -2.33
N ASP A 74 0.83 -11.86 -1.27
CA ASP A 74 2.19 -12.17 -0.81
C ASP A 74 2.33 -13.65 -0.44
N GLU A 75 1.33 -14.22 0.26
CA GLU A 75 1.33 -15.62 0.65
C GLU A 75 1.16 -16.59 -0.53
N ILE A 76 0.40 -16.21 -1.57
CA ILE A 76 0.25 -17.00 -2.81
C ILE A 76 1.56 -17.01 -3.59
N ILE A 77 2.18 -15.84 -3.80
CA ILE A 77 3.46 -15.74 -4.51
C ILE A 77 4.56 -16.49 -3.75
N TRP A 78 4.58 -16.35 -2.42
CA TRP A 78 5.52 -17.09 -1.58
C TRP A 78 5.36 -18.59 -1.77
N LEU A 79 4.12 -19.10 -1.69
CA LEU A 79 3.83 -20.53 -1.87
C LEU A 79 4.28 -21.01 -3.24
N LEU A 80 3.93 -20.30 -4.31
CA LEU A 80 4.23 -20.69 -5.69
C LEU A 80 5.75 -20.82 -5.90
N ARG A 81 6.52 -19.80 -5.49
CA ARG A 81 7.98 -19.81 -5.61
C ARG A 81 8.62 -20.95 -4.82
N HIS A 82 8.10 -21.27 -3.63
CA HIS A 82 8.70 -22.30 -2.78
C HIS A 82 8.28 -23.72 -3.17
N ALA A 83 7.06 -23.91 -3.68
CA ALA A 83 6.57 -25.19 -4.16
C ALA A 83 7.38 -25.74 -5.34
N ASP A 84 7.88 -24.85 -6.21
CA ASP A 84 8.64 -25.21 -7.41
C ASP A 84 10.16 -25.35 -7.15
N ASN A 85 10.69 -24.63 -6.16
CA ASN A 85 12.14 -24.48 -6.00
C ASN A 85 12.73 -25.15 -4.74
N ILE A 86 11.90 -25.62 -3.80
CA ILE A 86 12.38 -26.25 -2.56
C ILE A 86 12.16 -27.76 -2.61
N GLN A 87 13.21 -28.49 -2.23
CA GLN A 87 13.13 -29.93 -2.01
C GLN A 87 12.16 -30.23 -0.86
N LYS A 88 11.10 -30.94 -1.18
CA LYS A 88 10.05 -31.34 -0.24
C LYS A 88 10.59 -32.40 0.73
N LYS A 89 10.31 -32.24 2.03
CA LYS A 89 10.64 -33.26 3.05
C LYS A 89 9.49 -34.25 3.20
N SER A 90 8.27 -33.76 3.05
CA SER A 90 7.03 -34.54 3.04
C SER A 90 6.26 -34.34 1.74
N THR A 91 5.43 -35.32 1.37
CA THR A 91 4.55 -35.23 0.20
C THR A 91 3.54 -34.08 0.30
N ASP A 92 3.19 -33.66 1.51
CA ASP A 92 2.25 -32.54 1.77
C ASP A 92 2.94 -31.18 1.91
N ASP A 93 4.27 -31.11 1.75
CA ASP A 93 4.99 -29.84 1.85
C ASP A 93 4.69 -28.94 0.65
N PHE A 94 4.46 -27.65 0.95
CA PHE A 94 4.14 -26.61 -0.04
C PHE A 94 2.93 -26.92 -0.93
N ILE A 95 2.00 -27.75 -0.44
CA ILE A 95 0.71 -27.99 -1.08
C ILE A 95 -0.40 -27.36 -0.23
N ASP A 96 -1.26 -26.56 -0.86
CA ASP A 96 -2.45 -26.00 -0.22
C ASP A 96 -3.70 -26.33 -1.03
N LYS A 97 -4.44 -27.33 -0.57
CA LYS A 97 -5.66 -27.82 -1.23
C LYS A 97 -6.81 -26.80 -1.24
N HIS A 98 -6.73 -25.76 -0.42
CA HIS A 98 -7.76 -24.72 -0.33
C HIS A 98 -7.21 -23.34 -0.77
N VAL A 99 -6.16 -23.31 -1.60
CA VAL A 99 -5.66 -22.04 -2.17
C VAL A 99 -6.72 -21.37 -3.05
N ALA A 100 -7.56 -22.15 -3.74
CA ALA A 100 -8.67 -21.65 -4.55
C ALA A 100 -9.68 -20.85 -3.73
N GLU A 101 -9.97 -21.27 -2.49
CA GLU A 101 -10.85 -20.52 -1.58
C GLU A 101 -10.26 -19.15 -1.22
N LEU A 102 -8.94 -19.08 -0.99
CA LEU A 102 -8.27 -17.81 -0.71
C LEU A 102 -8.35 -16.86 -1.91
N ILE A 103 -8.06 -17.37 -3.12
CA ILE A 103 -8.14 -16.60 -4.37
C ILE A 103 -9.58 -16.15 -4.63
N PHE A 104 -10.57 -16.99 -4.35
CA PHE A 104 -11.98 -16.66 -4.51
C PHE A 104 -12.37 -15.43 -3.68
N TYR A 105 -12.04 -15.39 -2.38
CA TYR A 105 -12.36 -14.22 -1.56
C TYR A 105 -11.54 -12.98 -1.92
N MET A 106 -10.34 -13.13 -2.50
CA MET A 106 -9.64 -12.00 -3.10
C MET A 106 -10.45 -11.43 -4.28
N GLU A 107 -10.99 -12.27 -5.16
CA GLU A 107 -11.83 -11.83 -6.27
C GLU A 107 -13.13 -11.18 -5.82
N GLU A 108 -13.78 -11.72 -4.77
CA GLU A 108 -14.98 -11.11 -4.17
C GLU A 108 -14.70 -9.68 -3.66
N LEU A 109 -13.60 -9.50 -2.91
CA LEU A 109 -13.20 -8.17 -2.44
C LEU A 109 -12.93 -7.20 -3.61
N ARG A 110 -12.34 -7.69 -4.70
CA ARG A 110 -12.12 -6.89 -5.91
C ARG A 110 -13.43 -6.57 -6.63
N ALA A 111 -14.37 -7.51 -6.68
CA ALA A 111 -15.70 -7.28 -7.22
C ALA A 111 -16.45 -6.21 -6.43
N HIS A 112 -16.34 -6.21 -5.10
CA HIS A 112 -16.92 -5.16 -4.24
C HIS A 112 -16.34 -3.78 -4.54
N ILE A 113 -15.02 -3.66 -4.70
CA ILE A 113 -14.39 -2.38 -5.07
C ILE A 113 -14.93 -1.87 -6.42
N ARG A 114 -15.03 -2.74 -7.43
CA ARG A 114 -15.54 -2.34 -8.76
C ARG A 114 -17.02 -1.94 -8.70
N LYS A 115 -17.84 -2.74 -8.02
CA LYS A 115 -19.29 -2.55 -7.96
C LYS A 115 -19.67 -1.32 -7.14
N TYR A 116 -18.98 -1.08 -6.02
CA TYR A 116 -19.28 -0.01 -5.07
C TYR A 116 -18.25 1.12 -5.13
N GLY A 117 -17.49 1.24 -6.22
CA GLY A 117 -16.52 2.32 -6.46
C GLY A 117 -17.09 3.70 -6.12
N PRO A 118 -18.28 4.10 -6.64
CA PRO A 118 -18.88 5.40 -6.32
C PRO A 118 -19.09 5.67 -4.83
N VAL A 119 -19.33 4.63 -4.01
CA VAL A 119 -19.45 4.76 -2.54
C VAL A 119 -18.11 5.17 -1.93
N MET A 120 -17.01 4.55 -2.39
CA MET A 120 -15.66 4.87 -1.96
C MET A 120 -15.25 6.27 -2.44
N GLN A 121 -15.51 6.58 -3.70
CA GLN A 121 -15.23 7.89 -4.30
C GLN A 121 -15.93 9.02 -3.54
N ARG A 122 -17.24 8.88 -3.28
CA ARG A 122 -18.01 9.85 -2.50
C ARG A 122 -17.41 10.08 -1.12
N TYR A 123 -17.10 9.00 -0.39
CA TYR A 123 -16.50 9.09 0.94
C TYR A 123 -15.18 9.87 0.91
N TYR A 124 -14.27 9.52 0.00
CA TYR A 124 -12.94 10.14 -0.05
C TYR A 124 -12.95 11.56 -0.62
N VAL A 125 -13.84 11.88 -1.57
CA VAL A 125 -14.04 13.26 -2.01
C VAL A 125 -14.47 14.15 -0.84
N GLN A 126 -15.42 13.70 -0.03
CA GLN A 126 -15.85 14.45 1.17
C GLN A 126 -14.73 14.55 2.21
N TYR A 127 -13.95 13.48 2.38
CA TYR A 127 -12.83 13.47 3.31
C TYR A 127 -11.73 14.46 2.88
N LEU A 128 -11.39 14.47 1.59
CA LEU A 128 -10.38 15.35 1.02
C LEU A 128 -10.79 16.82 1.10
N SER A 129 -12.01 17.16 0.65
CA SER A 129 -12.45 18.57 0.61
C SER A 129 -12.85 19.11 1.98
N GLY A 130 -13.37 18.27 2.88
CA GLY A 130 -13.90 18.69 4.18
C GLY A 130 -12.90 18.61 5.34
N PHE A 131 -11.98 17.64 5.33
CA PHE A 131 -11.05 17.40 6.44
C PHE A 131 -9.60 17.65 6.04
N ASP A 132 -9.10 16.94 5.02
CA ASP A 132 -7.68 17.02 4.66
C ASP A 132 -7.29 18.40 4.11
N ALA A 133 -8.14 19.02 3.28
CA ALA A 133 -7.91 20.37 2.78
C ALA A 133 -7.77 21.41 3.90
N VAL A 134 -8.63 21.32 4.92
CA VAL A 134 -8.64 22.25 6.05
C VAL A 134 -7.36 22.11 6.87
N ILE A 135 -6.99 20.88 7.23
CA ILE A 135 -5.79 20.62 8.03
C ILE A 135 -4.53 20.94 7.23
N LEU A 136 -4.47 20.57 5.95
CA LEU A 136 -3.31 20.89 5.13
C LEU A 136 -3.13 22.40 5.01
N ASN A 137 -4.21 23.14 4.76
CA ASN A 137 -4.14 24.60 4.69
C ASN A 137 -3.64 25.19 6.01
N GLU A 138 -4.19 24.77 7.15
CA GLU A 138 -3.73 25.22 8.47
C GLU A 138 -2.22 24.94 8.67
N LEU A 139 -1.75 23.76 8.28
CA LEU A 139 -0.33 23.40 8.39
C LEU A 139 0.54 24.26 7.48
N VAL A 140 0.11 24.53 6.24
CA VAL A 140 0.83 25.36 5.28
C VAL A 140 0.95 26.80 5.77
N GLN A 141 -0.14 27.38 6.30
CA GLN A 141 -0.14 28.74 6.85
C GLN A 141 0.78 28.89 8.08
N ASN A 142 0.99 27.81 8.84
CA ASN A 142 1.85 27.81 10.02
C ASN A 142 3.34 27.60 9.71
N LEU A 143 3.73 27.44 8.44
CA LEU A 143 5.14 27.33 8.05
C LEU A 143 5.80 28.71 8.07
N SER A 144 6.82 28.88 8.92
CA SER A 144 7.54 30.15 9.08
C SER A 144 8.40 30.53 7.86
N VAL A 145 8.95 29.53 7.15
CA VAL A 145 9.77 29.71 5.94
C VAL A 145 9.53 28.52 5.01
N CYS A 146 9.06 28.81 3.80
CA CYS A 146 8.86 27.83 2.74
C CYS A 146 9.38 28.40 1.41
N PRO A 147 10.25 27.69 0.66
CA PRO A 147 10.61 28.07 -0.70
C PRO A 147 9.37 28.26 -1.58
N GLU A 148 9.47 29.16 -2.56
CA GLU A 148 8.37 29.52 -3.46
C GLU A 148 7.82 28.29 -4.21
N ASP A 149 8.70 27.47 -4.79
CA ASP A 149 8.32 26.24 -5.51
C ASP A 149 7.53 25.26 -4.63
N GLU A 150 7.91 25.12 -3.36
CA GLU A 150 7.22 24.23 -2.41
C GLU A 150 5.85 24.80 -2.02
N SER A 151 5.78 26.12 -1.83
CA SER A 151 4.54 26.84 -1.51
C SER A 151 3.52 26.75 -2.64
N ILE A 152 3.96 26.86 -3.89
CA ILE A 152 3.12 26.70 -5.08
C ILE A 152 2.48 25.31 -5.11
N ILE A 153 3.29 24.25 -4.88
CA ILE A 153 2.78 22.87 -4.89
C ILE A 153 1.78 22.66 -3.74
N MET A 154 2.12 23.09 -2.51
CA MET A 154 1.23 22.90 -1.37
C MET A 154 -0.09 23.67 -1.50
N SER A 155 -0.04 24.89 -2.05
CA SER A 155 -1.26 25.67 -2.36
C SER A 155 -2.10 25.00 -3.45
N SER A 156 -1.45 24.43 -4.47
CA SER A 156 -2.12 23.64 -5.51
C SER A 156 -2.87 22.44 -4.93
N PHE A 157 -2.31 21.77 -3.92
CA PHE A 157 -2.98 20.65 -3.23
C PHE A 157 -4.24 21.10 -2.51
N VAL A 158 -4.16 22.18 -1.72
CA VAL A 158 -5.32 22.73 -1.01
C VAL A 158 -6.41 23.13 -2.00
N ASN A 159 -6.05 23.83 -3.08
CA ASN A 159 -7.00 24.25 -4.11
C ASN A 159 -7.66 23.05 -4.80
N THR A 160 -6.87 22.03 -5.14
CA THR A 160 -7.38 20.81 -5.78
C THR A 160 -8.33 20.06 -4.86
N MET A 161 -7.98 19.89 -3.57
CA MET A 161 -8.86 19.18 -2.64
C MET A 161 -10.14 19.96 -2.33
N THR A 162 -10.06 21.29 -2.17
CA THR A 162 -11.22 22.14 -1.85
C THR A 162 -12.21 22.23 -3.01
N SER A 163 -11.75 22.09 -4.26
CA SER A 163 -12.63 22.11 -5.43
C SER A 163 -13.41 20.80 -5.64
N LEU A 164 -13.05 19.72 -4.93
CA LEU A 164 -13.76 18.45 -5.02
C LEU A 164 -15.13 18.52 -4.37
N SER A 165 -16.13 17.97 -5.07
CA SER A 165 -17.50 17.91 -4.57
C SER A 165 -18.15 16.57 -4.89
N VAL A 166 -19.10 16.20 -4.04
CA VAL A 166 -19.91 14.98 -4.22
C VAL A 166 -20.66 14.98 -5.54
N LYS A 167 -21.04 16.16 -6.05
CA LYS A 167 -21.76 16.30 -7.31
C LYS A 167 -20.97 15.71 -8.49
N GLN A 168 -19.65 15.88 -8.50
CA GLN A 168 -18.77 15.31 -9.54
C GLN A 168 -18.82 13.77 -9.54
N VAL A 169 -18.98 13.15 -8.37
CA VAL A 169 -19.13 11.69 -8.26
C VAL A 169 -20.51 11.25 -8.75
N GLU A 170 -21.57 12.02 -8.44
CA GLU A 170 -22.93 11.75 -8.90
C GLU A 170 -23.07 11.92 -10.43
N ASP A 171 -22.36 12.89 -10.99
CA ASP A 171 -22.29 13.18 -12.43
C ASP A 171 -21.37 12.19 -13.18
N GLY A 172 -20.60 11.37 -12.46
CA GLY A 172 -19.71 10.35 -13.02
C GLY A 172 -18.42 10.92 -13.63
N ASP A 173 -17.95 12.06 -13.13
CA ASP A 173 -16.73 12.70 -13.60
C ASP A 173 -15.51 11.78 -13.40
N MET A 174 -14.60 11.81 -14.38
CA MET A 174 -13.32 11.13 -14.26
C MET A 174 -12.33 12.03 -13.51
N PHE A 175 -11.89 11.57 -12.35
CA PHE A 175 -10.91 12.27 -11.54
C PHE A 175 -9.47 11.91 -11.98
N ASP A 176 -8.62 12.92 -12.17
CA ASP A 176 -7.20 12.72 -12.45
C ASP A 176 -6.32 13.43 -11.41
N PHE A 177 -5.71 12.62 -10.54
CA PHE A 177 -4.80 13.11 -9.49
C PHE A 177 -3.33 12.76 -9.76
N ARG A 178 -2.99 12.27 -10.97
CA ARG A 178 -1.61 11.88 -11.32
C ARG A 178 -0.63 13.03 -11.12
N GLY A 179 -1.02 14.25 -11.53
CA GLY A 179 -0.23 15.47 -11.32
C GLY A 179 0.04 15.74 -9.84
N MET A 180 -1.02 15.75 -9.01
CA MET A 180 -0.93 15.96 -7.57
C MET A 180 -0.01 14.92 -6.88
N ARG A 181 -0.10 13.65 -7.27
CA ARG A 181 0.76 12.58 -6.74
C ARG A 181 2.23 12.74 -7.16
N LEU A 182 2.48 13.12 -8.42
CA LEU A 182 3.82 13.39 -8.91
C LEU A 182 4.45 14.60 -8.21
N ASP A 183 3.66 15.65 -7.99
CA ASP A 183 4.11 16.84 -7.26
C ASP A 183 4.40 16.53 -5.80
N TRP A 184 3.68 15.58 -5.19
CA TRP A 184 4.03 15.09 -3.86
C TRP A 184 5.38 14.38 -3.85
N PHE A 185 5.68 13.57 -4.86
CA PHE A 185 7.01 12.97 -5.00
C PHE A 185 8.10 14.02 -5.25
N ARG A 186 7.82 15.06 -6.04
CA ARG A 186 8.77 16.17 -6.26
C ARG A 186 9.09 16.87 -4.94
N LEU A 187 8.06 17.18 -4.12
CA LEU A 187 8.25 17.69 -2.78
C LEU A 187 9.15 16.74 -1.98
N GLN A 188 8.82 15.45 -1.86
CA GLN A 188 9.66 14.50 -1.10
C GLN A 188 11.14 14.50 -1.53
N VAL A 189 11.43 14.59 -2.83
CA VAL A 189 12.81 14.64 -3.34
C VAL A 189 13.51 15.94 -2.94
N SER A 190 12.86 17.09 -3.10
CA SER A 190 13.39 18.39 -2.65
C SER A 190 13.70 18.37 -1.16
N HIS A 191 12.87 17.66 -0.38
CA HIS A 191 13.07 17.49 1.05
C HIS A 191 14.19 16.52 1.39
N CYS A 192 14.46 15.47 0.63
CA CYS A 192 15.51 14.51 0.96
C CYS A 192 16.93 15.03 0.72
N GLN A 193 17.10 16.11 -0.06
CA GLN A 193 18.42 16.66 -0.38
C GLN A 193 19.02 17.46 0.79
N THR A 194 20.24 17.10 1.22
CA THR A 194 20.96 17.73 2.36
C THR A 194 21.64 19.05 1.98
N ARG A 195 21.49 19.55 0.75
CA ARG A 195 22.26 20.70 0.22
C ARG A 195 21.57 22.06 0.31
N ALA A 196 20.34 22.15 0.80
CA ALA A 196 19.79 23.44 1.16
C ALA A 196 20.34 23.83 2.54
N GLY A 197 21.23 24.83 2.59
CA GLY A 197 21.70 25.46 3.83
C GLY A 197 20.60 26.11 4.68
N TYR A 198 19.36 26.04 4.21
CA TYR A 198 18.13 26.20 4.96
C TYR A 198 17.60 24.80 5.22
N GLY A 199 17.72 24.30 6.45
CA GLY A 199 17.02 23.08 6.85
C GLY A 199 15.53 23.31 6.62
N SER A 200 14.96 22.73 5.56
CA SER A 200 13.54 22.90 5.25
C SER A 200 12.75 22.43 6.47
N HIS A 201 12.00 23.35 7.10
CA HIS A 201 11.27 23.11 8.34
C HIS A 201 10.25 21.96 8.22
N ILE A 202 9.93 21.54 7.00
CA ILE A 202 9.06 20.40 6.70
C ILE A 202 9.77 19.04 6.96
N LYS A 203 11.11 18.93 6.91
CA LYS A 203 11.83 17.75 7.48
C LYS A 203 11.49 17.54 8.96
N ASN A 204 11.22 18.64 9.67
CA ASN A 204 10.83 18.66 11.08
C ASN A 204 9.31 18.63 11.30
N SER A 205 8.51 18.43 10.24
CA SER A 205 7.06 18.24 10.34
C SER A 205 6.65 16.84 9.86
N PRO A 206 6.87 15.79 10.67
CA PRO A 206 6.35 14.43 10.39
C PRO A 206 4.84 14.41 10.16
N ARG A 207 4.12 15.42 10.66
CA ARG A 207 2.68 15.58 10.49
C ARG A 207 2.29 15.88 9.03
N ILE A 208 2.99 16.79 8.35
CA ILE A 208 2.72 17.11 6.94
C ILE A 208 3.00 15.90 6.06
N THR A 209 4.12 15.21 6.28
CA THR A 209 4.45 14.00 5.51
C THR A 209 3.45 12.86 5.74
N LYS A 210 3.02 12.65 6.98
CA LYS A 210 2.00 11.64 7.30
C LYS A 210 0.64 12.00 6.70
N LEU A 211 0.24 13.27 6.77
CA LEU A 211 -1.02 13.75 6.21
C LEU A 211 -1.02 13.65 4.68
N ASN A 212 0.04 14.07 4.01
CA ASN A 212 0.13 13.99 2.56
C ASN A 212 0.20 12.53 2.09
N ASN A 213 0.85 11.64 2.84
CA ASN A 213 0.77 10.21 2.56
C ASN A 213 -0.65 9.67 2.76
N SER A 214 -1.38 10.09 3.80
CA SER A 214 -2.78 9.70 3.99
C SER A 214 -3.75 10.33 2.98
N VAL A 215 -3.39 11.45 2.36
CA VAL A 215 -4.11 12.09 1.24
C VAL A 215 -3.84 11.34 -0.07
N VAL A 216 -2.60 10.93 -0.31
CA VAL A 216 -2.21 10.26 -1.56
C VAL A 216 -2.65 8.79 -1.63
N ILE A 217 -2.77 8.10 -0.50
CA ILE A 217 -3.23 6.69 -0.43
C ILE A 217 -4.68 6.50 -0.95
N PRO A 218 -5.67 7.33 -0.58
CA PRO A 218 -7.01 7.32 -1.18
C PRO A 218 -7.06 7.71 -2.65
N LEU A 219 -6.08 8.50 -3.10
CA LEU A 219 -5.99 9.00 -4.47
C LEU A 219 -5.35 8.00 -5.43
N TRP A 220 -5.13 6.74 -5.05
CA TRP A 220 -4.62 5.74 -5.98
C TRP A 220 -5.62 5.57 -7.14
N ASP A 221 -5.13 5.58 -8.38
CA ASP A 221 -5.93 5.37 -9.61
C ASP A 221 -6.81 4.12 -9.53
N SER A 222 -6.43 3.16 -8.68
CA SER A 222 -7.19 1.98 -8.26
C SER A 222 -8.61 2.23 -7.74
N PHE A 223 -8.88 3.40 -7.17
CA PHE A 223 -10.20 3.76 -6.65
C PHE A 223 -11.15 4.30 -7.72
N PHE A 224 -10.61 4.82 -8.83
CA PHE A 224 -11.36 5.64 -9.78
C PHE A 224 -11.38 5.11 -11.21
N ASP A 225 -10.50 4.17 -11.54
CA ASP A 225 -10.45 3.62 -12.90
C ASP A 225 -11.15 2.25 -13.00
N PRO A 226 -12.25 2.13 -13.77
CA PRO A 226 -12.95 0.88 -13.99
C PRO A 226 -12.21 -0.11 -14.91
N ASP A 227 -11.22 0.34 -15.68
CA ASP A 227 -10.61 -0.41 -16.78
C ASP A 227 -9.18 -0.92 -16.52
N TYR A 228 -8.54 -0.56 -15.40
CA TYR A 228 -7.14 -0.94 -15.22
C TYR A 228 -6.89 -2.37 -14.72
N ASN A 229 -6.55 -3.21 -15.71
CA ASN A 229 -5.64 -4.36 -15.63
C ASN A 229 -4.22 -4.01 -15.09
N LEU A 230 -3.90 -2.74 -14.80
CA LEU A 230 -2.56 -2.26 -14.42
C LEU A 230 -2.23 -2.35 -12.93
N LEU A 231 -3.22 -2.50 -12.05
CA LEU A 231 -2.98 -2.91 -10.65
C LEU A 231 -2.19 -4.22 -10.58
N TRP A 232 -2.27 -5.06 -11.62
CA TRP A 232 -1.53 -6.30 -11.71
C TRP A 232 -0.05 -6.13 -12.04
N LYS A 233 0.37 -5.12 -12.82
CA LYS A 233 1.81 -4.94 -13.12
C LYS A 233 2.60 -4.43 -11.91
N CYS A 234 1.98 -3.67 -11.01
CA CYS A 234 2.66 -3.24 -9.78
C CYS A 234 2.54 -4.25 -8.62
N PHE A 235 1.68 -5.26 -8.75
CA PHE A 235 1.45 -6.26 -7.70
C PHE A 235 1.82 -7.70 -8.09
N LEU A 236 2.16 -8.01 -9.34
CA LEU A 236 2.67 -9.33 -9.75
C LEU A 236 4.08 -9.30 -10.36
N ASP A 237 4.61 -8.14 -10.76
CA ASP A 237 6.03 -7.94 -11.12
C ASP A 237 6.79 -7.27 -9.97
#